data_AF-A0A0M9G701-F1
#
_entry.id   AF-A0A0M9G701-F1
#
_cell.length_a   1.000
_cell.length_b   1.000
_cell.length_c   1.000
_cell.angle_alpha   90.00
_cell.angle_beta   90.00
_cell.angle_gamma   90.00
#
_symmetry.space_group_name_H-M   'P 1'
#
loop_
_entity.id
_entity.type
_entity.pdbx_description
1 polymer ?
#
loop_
_entity_poly.entity_id
_entity_poly.type
_entity_poly.pdbx_seq_one_letter_code
_entity_poly.pdbx_strand_id
1 'polypeptide(L)'
;MVLHIYHAAVGEKEFQFSTEINKLTPELYETDVHKAIEEVSSTILEQLAGADAMCCTCKTAPATRLIHHTMLFAEAFPPRVEDLPQPVCSSENCAAVATASYMMDMEDATTAQGLPSPNGCFRCHRGANAVLMAAPLLRCSRCKVAKYCTAECQKADWKVHKQLCTCGK
;
A
#
# COMPACT_ATOMS: atom_id res chain seq x y z
N MET A 1 7.35 -5.20 -27.71
CA MET A 1 6.36 -5.56 -26.67
C MET A 1 6.76 -6.93 -26.11
N VAL A 2 6.52 -7.16 -24.83
CA VAL A 2 6.84 -8.43 -24.15
C VAL A 2 5.60 -8.90 -23.41
N LEU A 3 5.25 -10.17 -23.57
CA LEU A 3 4.14 -10.78 -22.86
C LEU A 3 4.44 -10.85 -21.36
N HIS A 4 3.58 -10.25 -20.54
CA HIS A 4 3.60 -10.30 -19.09
C HIS A 4 2.41 -11.08 -18.56
N ILE A 5 2.63 -11.77 -17.45
CA ILE A 5 1.54 -12.28 -16.62
C ILE A 5 1.17 -11.19 -15.62
N TYR A 6 -0.07 -10.72 -15.69
CA TYR A 6 -0.65 -9.86 -14.66
C TYR A 6 -1.39 -10.74 -13.67
N HIS A 7 -0.98 -10.68 -12.40
CA HIS A 7 -1.61 -11.40 -11.31
C HIS A 7 -2.14 -10.39 -10.28
N ALA A 8 -3.41 -10.50 -9.92
CA ALA A 8 -4.04 -9.67 -8.90
C ALA A 8 -4.75 -10.52 -7.85
N ALA A 9 -4.64 -10.10 -6.58
CA ALA A 9 -5.38 -10.72 -5.49
C ALA A 9 -6.28 -9.68 -4.77
N VAL A 10 -7.58 -9.98 -4.70
CA VAL A 10 -8.56 -9.20 -3.93
C VAL A 10 -9.20 -10.11 -2.89
N GLY A 11 -8.78 -9.97 -1.63
CA GLY A 11 -9.18 -10.92 -0.58
C GLY A 11 -8.63 -12.31 -0.88
N GLU A 12 -9.51 -13.31 -0.99
CA GLU A 12 -9.15 -14.68 -1.35
C GLU A 12 -9.29 -14.97 -2.86
N LYS A 13 -9.74 -13.98 -3.65
CA LYS A 13 -9.89 -14.13 -5.10
C LYS A 13 -8.59 -13.77 -5.81
N GLU A 14 -8.13 -14.68 -6.65
CA GLU A 14 -6.99 -14.48 -7.54
C GLU A 14 -7.46 -14.29 -8.98
N PHE A 15 -6.80 -13.38 -9.68
CA PHE A 15 -7.05 -13.06 -11.08
C PHE A 15 -5.75 -13.14 -11.84
N GLN A 16 -5.79 -13.74 -13.03
CA GLN A 16 -4.64 -13.86 -13.90
C GLN A 16 -5.00 -13.45 -15.33
N PHE A 17 -4.23 -12.51 -15.88
CA PHE A 17 -4.39 -12.01 -17.25
C PHE A 17 -3.04 -12.04 -17.97
N SER A 18 -3.11 -12.11 -19.29
CA SER A 18 -1.94 -11.95 -20.17
C SER A 18 -2.02 -10.57 -20.80
N THR A 19 -0.93 -9.79 -20.72
CA THR A 19 -0.87 -8.45 -21.31
C THR A 19 0.46 -8.22 -22.02
N GLU A 20 0.46 -7.45 -23.10
CA GLU A 20 1.67 -7.10 -23.82
C GLU A 20 2.14 -5.72 -23.38
N ILE A 21 3.34 -5.65 -22.79
CA ILE A 21 3.90 -4.40 -22.24
C ILE A 21 5.14 -4.00 -23.04
N ASN A 22 5.22 -2.74 -23.42
CA ASN A 22 6.38 -2.17 -24.10
C ASN A 22 7.51 -1.84 -23.11
N LYS A 23 8.63 -2.56 -23.24
CA LYS A 23 9.85 -2.37 -22.44
C LYS A 23 10.94 -1.54 -23.13
N LEU A 24 10.63 -0.86 -24.25
CA LEU A 24 11.64 -0.11 -25.02
C LEU A 24 12.29 1.01 -24.20
N THR A 25 11.48 1.73 -23.42
CA THR A 25 11.94 2.76 -22.49
C THR A 25 11.19 2.64 -21.17
N PRO A 26 11.74 3.17 -20.07
CA PRO A 26 11.05 3.20 -18.78
C PRO A 26 9.67 3.88 -18.84
N GLU A 27 9.54 4.97 -19.61
CA GLU A 27 8.29 5.74 -19.70
C GLU A 27 7.19 4.96 -20.44
N LEU A 28 7.57 4.25 -21.51
CA LEU A 28 6.65 3.37 -22.23
C LEU A 28 6.25 2.17 -21.38
N TYR A 29 7.17 1.66 -20.57
CA TYR A 29 6.91 0.57 -19.65
C TYR A 29 5.88 0.97 -18.58
N GLU A 30 6.09 2.11 -17.92
CA GLU A 30 5.14 2.63 -16.93
C GLU A 30 3.76 2.92 -17.53
N THR A 31 3.73 3.51 -18.73
CA THR A 31 2.49 3.82 -19.45
C THR A 31 1.69 2.56 -19.77
N ASP A 32 2.35 1.54 -20.33
CA ASP A 32 1.68 0.29 -20.70
C ASP A 32 1.26 -0.53 -19.47
N VAL A 33 2.03 -0.48 -18.37
CA VAL A 33 1.62 -1.05 -17.09
C VAL A 33 0.35 -0.37 -16.58
N HIS A 34 0.29 0.97 -16.58
CA HIS A 34 -0.91 1.71 -16.16
C HIS A 34 -2.13 1.36 -17.01
N LYS A 35 -1.94 1.26 -18.32
CA LYS A 35 -3.00 0.84 -19.25
C LYS A 35 -3.48 -0.60 -18.96
N ALA A 36 -2.56 -1.53 -18.73
CA ALA A 36 -2.90 -2.90 -18.38
C ALA A 36 -3.69 -2.98 -17.07
N ILE A 37 -3.33 -2.15 -16.08
CA ILE A 37 -4.07 -2.01 -14.82
C ILE A 37 -5.51 -1.57 -15.11
N GLU A 38 -5.70 -0.47 -15.84
CA GLU A 38 -7.03 0.07 -16.16
C GLU A 38 -7.92 -0.95 -16.90
N GLU A 39 -7.34 -1.71 -17.83
CA GLU A 39 -8.04 -2.75 -18.59
C GLU A 39 -8.55 -3.89 -17.70
N VAL A 40 -7.76 -4.32 -16.71
CA VAL A 40 -8.17 -5.40 -15.80
C VAL A 40 -9.07 -4.91 -14.66
N SER A 41 -9.00 -3.62 -14.27
CA SER A 41 -9.77 -3.09 -13.13
C SER A 41 -11.27 -3.33 -13.25
N SER A 42 -11.84 -3.09 -14.44
CA SER A 42 -13.27 -3.28 -14.71
C SER A 42 -13.68 -4.75 -14.55
N THR A 43 -12.90 -5.65 -15.16
CA THR A 43 -13.12 -7.10 -15.12
C THR A 43 -13.05 -7.62 -13.69
N ILE A 44 -12.09 -7.14 -12.89
CA ILE A 44 -11.96 -7.52 -11.48
C ILE A 44 -13.21 -7.06 -10.71
N LEU A 45 -13.61 -5.79 -10.81
CA LEU A 45 -14.77 -5.23 -10.10
C LEU A 45 -16.07 -5.99 -10.38
N GLU A 46 -16.32 -6.36 -11.65
CA GLU A 46 -17.51 -7.11 -12.04
C GLU A 46 -17.56 -8.53 -11.44
N GLN A 47 -16.41 -9.13 -11.15
CA GLN A 47 -16.29 -10.47 -10.58
C GLN A 47 -16.26 -10.47 -9.04
N LEU A 48 -16.19 -9.30 -8.40
CA LEU A 48 -16.31 -9.20 -6.95
C LEU A 48 -17.76 -9.42 -6.52
N ALA A 49 -17.96 -10.10 -5.39
CA ALA A 49 -19.28 -10.39 -4.85
C ALA A 49 -19.22 -10.44 -3.32
N GLY A 50 -20.36 -10.26 -2.65
CA GLY A 50 -20.44 -10.33 -1.19
C GLY A 50 -19.55 -9.28 -0.52
N ALA A 51 -18.75 -9.71 0.46
CA ALA A 51 -17.86 -8.81 1.21
C ALA A 51 -16.77 -8.16 0.35
N ASP A 52 -16.29 -8.84 -0.69
CA ASP A 52 -15.24 -8.33 -1.57
C ASP A 52 -15.75 -7.24 -2.51
N ALA A 53 -17.05 -7.22 -2.79
CA ALA A 53 -17.70 -6.16 -3.57
C ALA A 53 -17.98 -4.89 -2.75
N MET A 54 -17.61 -4.86 -1.46
CA MET A 54 -17.82 -3.73 -0.57
C MET A 54 -16.51 -2.95 -0.37
N CYS A 55 -16.63 -1.65 -0.12
CA CYS A 55 -15.48 -0.82 0.20
C CYS A 55 -14.71 -1.37 1.40
N CYS A 56 -13.40 -1.61 1.22
CA CYS A 56 -12.53 -2.19 2.22
C CYS A 56 -12.34 -1.30 3.46
N THR A 57 -12.61 0.01 3.35
CA THR A 57 -12.49 0.98 4.43
C THR A 57 -13.79 1.11 5.23
N CYS A 58 -14.90 1.51 4.59
CA CYS A 58 -16.13 1.80 5.32
C CYS A 58 -17.04 0.57 5.52
N LYS A 59 -16.90 -0.46 4.68
CA LYS A 59 -17.73 -1.68 4.68
C LYS A 59 -19.25 -1.45 4.51
N THR A 60 -19.68 -0.23 4.22
CA THR A 60 -21.11 0.15 4.12
C THR A 60 -21.56 0.49 2.70
N ALA A 61 -20.63 0.78 1.80
CA ALA A 61 -20.92 1.12 0.42
C ALA A 61 -20.28 0.10 -0.53
N PRO A 62 -20.91 -0.19 -1.70
CA PRO A 62 -20.29 -1.02 -2.72
C PRO A 62 -19.01 -0.36 -3.25
N ALA A 63 -18.07 -1.19 -3.69
CA ALA A 63 -16.86 -0.75 -4.34
C ALA A 63 -17.18 -0.24 -5.75
N THR A 64 -16.64 0.93 -6.08
CA THR A 64 -16.83 1.57 -7.39
C THR A 64 -15.52 1.72 -8.14
N ARG A 65 -14.37 1.56 -7.47
CA ARG A 65 -13.03 1.61 -8.04
C ARG A 65 -12.06 0.74 -7.24
N LEU A 66 -10.92 0.41 -7.84
CA LEU A 66 -9.82 -0.29 -7.19
C LEU A 66 -8.64 0.66 -7.01
N ILE A 67 -8.00 0.61 -5.84
CA ILE A 67 -6.70 1.23 -5.61
C ILE A 67 -5.65 0.14 -5.84
N HIS A 68 -4.81 0.33 -6.84
CA HIS A 68 -3.81 -0.67 -7.26
C HIS A 68 -2.47 -0.45 -6.57
N HIS A 69 -1.84 -1.56 -6.18
CA HIS A 69 -0.58 -1.58 -5.45
C HIS A 69 0.36 -2.55 -6.14
N THR A 70 0.98 -2.08 -7.23
CA THR A 70 1.69 -2.96 -8.16
C THR A 70 3.16 -3.15 -7.80
N MET A 71 3.65 -4.36 -8.08
CA MET A 71 5.04 -4.79 -7.97
C MET A 71 5.47 -5.38 -9.30
N LEU A 72 6.52 -4.80 -9.90
CA LEU A 72 6.98 -5.17 -11.24
C LEU A 72 8.19 -6.09 -11.16
N PHE A 73 8.04 -7.31 -11.69
CA PHE A 73 9.11 -8.29 -11.80
C PHE A 73 9.51 -8.41 -13.27
N ALA A 74 10.12 -7.35 -13.79
CA ALA A 74 10.49 -7.23 -15.20
C ALA A 74 11.54 -8.26 -15.64
N GLU A 75 12.39 -8.72 -14.70
CA GLU A 75 13.49 -9.66 -14.92
C GLU A 75 13.11 -11.14 -14.67
N ALA A 76 11.88 -11.40 -14.22
CA ALA A 76 11.39 -12.77 -14.06
C ALA A 76 11.04 -13.40 -15.42
N PHE A 77 11.01 -14.73 -15.50
CA PHE A 77 10.54 -15.46 -16.68
C PHE A 77 9.37 -16.42 -16.35
N PRO A 78 8.16 -16.20 -16.90
CA PRO A 78 7.77 -15.01 -17.67
C PRO A 78 7.81 -13.75 -16.79
N PRO A 79 7.98 -12.55 -17.37
CA PRO A 79 7.93 -11.32 -16.61
C PRO A 79 6.52 -11.11 -16.09
N ARG A 80 6.39 -10.53 -14.89
CA ARG A 80 5.09 -10.45 -14.23
C ARG A 80 4.84 -9.13 -13.51
N VAL A 81 3.57 -8.77 -13.45
CA VAL A 81 3.03 -7.67 -12.64
C VAL A 81 2.23 -8.33 -11.53
N GLU A 82 2.65 -8.18 -10.28
CA GLU A 82 1.86 -8.58 -9.12
C GLU A 82 1.12 -7.36 -8.59
N ASP A 83 -0.16 -7.50 -8.31
CA ASP A 83 -1.01 -6.41 -7.83
C ASP A 83 -1.88 -6.88 -6.66
N LEU A 84 -2.11 -5.95 -5.72
CA LEU A 84 -2.98 -6.16 -4.58
C LEU A 84 -4.09 -5.10 -4.56
N PRO A 85 -5.07 -5.17 -5.49
CA PRO A 85 -6.09 -4.14 -5.59
C PRO A 85 -6.99 -4.07 -4.35
N GLN A 86 -7.23 -2.85 -3.86
CA GLN A 86 -8.15 -2.59 -2.76
C GLN A 86 -9.48 -2.00 -3.26
N PRO A 87 -10.62 -2.68 -3.05
CA PRO A 87 -11.93 -2.19 -3.47
C PRO A 87 -12.38 -1.03 -2.59
N VAL A 88 -12.64 0.14 -3.19
CA VAL A 88 -13.10 1.34 -2.46
C VAL A 88 -14.34 1.96 -3.11
N CYS A 89 -15.14 2.64 -2.30
CA CYS A 89 -16.27 3.43 -2.79
C CYS A 89 -15.79 4.76 -3.40
N SER A 90 -16.74 5.60 -3.85
CA SER A 90 -16.48 6.89 -4.48
C SER A 90 -15.95 7.98 -3.53
N SER A 91 -15.82 7.69 -2.23
CA SER A 91 -15.29 8.67 -1.27
C SER A 91 -13.77 8.77 -1.39
N GLU A 92 -13.28 9.99 -1.63
CA GLU A 92 -11.84 10.28 -1.61
C GLU A 92 -11.20 10.00 -0.25
N ASN A 93 -11.95 10.18 0.85
CA ASN A 93 -11.46 9.81 2.17
C ASN A 93 -11.25 8.29 2.30
N CYS A 94 -12.15 7.48 1.76
CA CYS A 94 -11.99 6.02 1.81
C CYS A 94 -10.79 5.55 0.97
N ALA A 95 -10.54 6.18 -0.18
CA ALA A 95 -9.35 5.90 -0.98
C ALA A 95 -8.06 6.31 -0.26
N ALA A 96 -8.00 7.54 0.28
CA ALA A 96 -6.84 8.01 1.03
C ALA A 96 -6.52 7.11 2.23
N VAL A 97 -7.55 6.66 2.97
CA VAL A 97 -7.38 5.73 4.09
C VAL A 97 -6.93 4.34 3.62
N ALA A 98 -7.47 3.82 2.51
CA ALA A 98 -7.05 2.53 1.97
C ALA A 98 -5.57 2.55 1.56
N THR A 99 -5.15 3.57 0.80
CA THR A 99 -3.75 3.79 0.44
C THR A 99 -2.84 3.89 1.66
N ALA A 100 -3.24 4.68 2.67
CA ALA A 100 -2.46 4.83 3.89
C ALA A 100 -2.36 3.51 4.68
N SER A 101 -3.44 2.74 4.77
CA SER A 101 -3.45 1.42 5.44
C SER A 101 -2.48 0.47 4.76
N TYR A 102 -2.51 0.37 3.42
CA TYR A 102 -1.57 -0.47 2.67
C TYR A 102 -0.12 -0.09 2.95
N MET A 103 0.21 1.20 2.95
CA MET A 103 1.57 1.66 3.25
C MET A 103 1.99 1.28 4.68
N MET A 104 1.09 1.33 5.66
CA MET A 104 1.37 0.92 7.04
C MET A 104 1.59 -0.60 7.14
N ASP A 105 0.75 -1.40 6.48
CA ASP A 105 0.84 -2.86 6.49
C ASP A 105 2.15 -3.34 5.84
N MET A 106 2.57 -2.73 4.74
CA MET A 106 3.87 -2.98 4.11
C MET A 106 5.05 -2.61 5.04
N GLU A 107 4.92 -1.52 5.79
CA GLU A 107 5.94 -1.13 6.76
C GLU A 107 5.99 -2.07 7.97
N ASP A 108 4.85 -2.61 8.39
CA ASP A 108 4.78 -3.65 9.41
C ASP A 108 5.40 -4.96 8.93
N ALA A 109 5.14 -5.37 7.68
CA ALA A 109 5.74 -6.55 7.08
C ALA A 109 7.28 -6.44 6.98
N THR A 110 7.79 -5.29 6.53
CA THR A 110 9.25 -5.05 6.47
C THR A 110 9.89 -5.06 7.87
N THR A 111 9.23 -4.44 8.85
CA THR A 111 9.70 -4.46 10.25
C THR A 111 9.69 -5.89 10.82
N ALA A 112 8.67 -6.69 10.51
CA ALA A 112 8.57 -8.09 10.95
C ALA A 112 9.69 -8.97 10.35
N GLN A 113 10.20 -8.61 9.17
CA GLN A 113 11.38 -9.22 8.55
C GLN A 113 12.72 -8.69 9.13
N GLY A 114 12.67 -7.82 10.14
CA GLY A 114 13.86 -7.23 10.76
C GLY A 114 14.53 -6.14 9.92
N LEU A 115 13.87 -5.66 8.85
CA LEU A 115 14.37 -4.55 8.05
C LEU A 115 14.08 -3.21 8.73
N PRO A 116 14.98 -2.21 8.63
CA PRO A 116 14.78 -0.92 9.25
C PRO A 116 13.63 -0.17 8.57
N SER A 117 12.72 0.38 9.37
CA SER A 117 11.67 1.29 8.89
C SER A 117 12.33 2.51 8.22
N PRO A 118 11.84 2.95 7.04
CA PRO A 118 12.37 4.11 6.35
C PRO A 118 12.16 5.40 7.14
N ASN A 119 11.17 5.41 8.05
CA ASN A 119 10.79 6.55 8.85
C ASN A 119 11.42 6.49 10.25
N GLY A 120 12.31 7.44 10.53
CA GLY A 120 12.90 7.62 11.86
C GLY A 120 11.92 8.18 12.91
N CYS A 121 12.45 8.43 14.11
CA CYS A 121 11.73 9.10 15.18
C CYS A 121 11.20 10.48 14.72
N PHE A 122 9.92 10.75 14.89
CA PHE A 122 9.28 12.01 14.47
C PHE A 122 9.83 13.24 15.20
N ARG A 123 10.42 13.05 16.39
CA ARG A 123 11.02 14.15 17.15
C ARG A 123 12.48 14.42 16.79
N CYS A 124 13.31 13.37 16.83
CA CYS A 124 14.77 13.50 16.76
C CYS A 124 15.36 12.95 15.46
N HIS A 125 14.51 12.45 14.56
CA HIS A 125 14.82 11.87 13.24
C HIS A 125 15.81 10.68 13.26
N ARG A 126 16.24 10.24 14.45
CA ARG A 126 17.07 9.05 14.63
C ARG A 126 16.28 7.79 14.29
N GLY A 127 16.92 6.87 13.58
CA GLY A 127 16.30 5.61 13.12
C GLY A 127 15.89 5.62 11.65
N ALA A 128 15.85 6.79 10.99
CA ALA A 128 15.69 6.85 9.54
C ALA A 128 16.94 6.24 8.89
N ASN A 129 16.78 5.23 8.04
CA ASN A 129 17.86 4.53 7.32
C ASN A 129 18.95 3.89 8.22
N ALA A 130 18.67 3.64 9.50
CA ALA A 130 19.67 3.10 10.41
C ALA A 130 19.60 1.56 10.47
N VAL A 131 20.46 0.88 9.70
CA VAL A 131 20.76 -0.57 9.85
C VAL A 131 21.27 -0.91 11.26
N LEU A 132 21.69 0.09 12.04
CA LEU A 132 22.40 -0.05 13.31
C LEU A 132 21.54 0.13 14.57
N MET A 133 20.24 0.42 14.47
CA MET A 133 19.34 0.45 15.63
C MET A 133 18.47 -0.80 15.64
N ALA A 134 18.89 -1.81 16.41
CA ALA A 134 18.17 -3.08 16.59
C ALA A 134 16.83 -2.95 17.34
N ALA A 135 16.49 -1.75 17.84
CA ALA A 135 15.27 -1.54 18.62
C ALA A 135 14.16 -0.95 17.74
N PRO A 136 12.99 -1.61 17.64
CA PRO A 136 11.84 -1.05 16.93
C PRO A 136 11.37 0.25 17.58
N LEU A 137 11.01 1.25 16.76
CA LEU A 137 10.45 2.51 17.24
C LEU A 137 9.06 2.28 17.86
N LEU A 138 8.77 3.00 18.95
CA LEU A 138 7.46 3.02 19.59
C LEU A 138 6.48 3.80 18.72
N ARG A 139 5.32 3.20 18.42
CA ARG A 139 4.22 3.89 17.71
C ARG A 139 3.31 4.61 18.70
N CYS A 140 2.76 5.74 18.29
CA CYS A 140 1.70 6.41 19.03
C CYS A 140 0.50 5.47 19.17
N SER A 141 0.08 5.18 20.40
CA SER A 141 -1.03 4.25 20.68
C SER A 141 -2.38 4.70 20.11
N ARG A 142 -2.53 6.00 19.80
CA ARG A 142 -3.77 6.58 19.28
C ARG A 142 -3.87 6.55 17.76
N CYS A 143 -2.87 7.08 17.06
CA CYS A 143 -2.90 7.16 15.60
C CYS A 143 -2.15 6.01 14.92
N LYS A 144 -1.25 5.32 15.63
CA LYS A 144 -0.31 4.31 15.10
C LYS A 144 0.65 4.81 14.00
N VAL A 145 0.51 6.05 13.55
CA VAL A 145 1.33 6.68 12.49
C VAL A 145 2.66 7.21 13.02
N ALA A 146 2.63 8.06 14.06
CA ALA A 146 3.85 8.70 14.55
C ALA A 146 4.73 7.72 15.35
N LYS A 147 6.04 7.77 15.09
CA LYS A 147 7.05 6.87 15.66
C LYS A 147 8.06 7.60 16.53
N TYR A 148 8.50 6.97 17.61
CA TYR A 148 9.39 7.57 18.59
C TYR A 148 10.40 6.55 19.13
N CYS A 149 11.65 6.96 19.31
CA CYS A 149 12.65 6.09 19.92
C CYS A 149 12.42 5.87 21.43
N THR A 150 11.81 6.85 22.10
CA THR A 150 11.49 6.79 23.53
C THR A 150 10.17 7.51 23.82
N ALA A 151 9.55 7.19 24.96
CA ALA A 151 8.37 7.91 25.46
C ALA A 151 8.64 9.41 25.68
N GLU A 152 9.90 9.80 25.93
CA GLU A 152 10.30 11.20 26.06
C GLU A 152 10.21 11.93 24.72
N CYS A 153 10.65 11.29 23.62
CA CYS A 153 10.49 11.84 22.28
C CYS A 153 9.01 12.00 21.92
N GLN A 154 8.15 11.04 22.28
CA GLN A 154 6.70 11.16 22.09
C GLN A 154 6.11 12.34 22.87
N LYS A 155 6.44 12.47 24.17
CA LYS A 155 5.96 13.57 25.02
C LYS A 155 6.45 14.94 24.53
N ALA A 156 7.68 15.02 24.05
CA ALA A 156 8.26 16.26 23.51
C ALA A 156 7.55 16.69 22.22
N ASP A 157 7.26 15.73 21.33
CA ASP A 157 6.55 15.98 20.07
C ASP A 157 5.04 16.20 20.25
N TRP A 158 4.46 15.74 21.37
CA TRP A 158 3.02 15.80 21.62
C TRP A 158 2.41 17.20 21.43
N LYS A 159 3.17 18.27 21.70
CA LYS A 159 2.70 19.66 21.50
C LYS A 159 2.30 19.93 20.05
N VAL A 160 3.03 19.35 19.09
CA VAL A 160 2.78 19.47 17.65
C VAL A 160 1.90 18.30 17.19
N HIS A 161 2.28 17.07 17.53
CA HIS A 161 1.58 15.86 17.09
C HIS A 161 0.10 15.84 17.47
N LYS A 162 -0.29 16.34 18.65
CA LYS A 162 -1.69 16.30 19.11
C LYS A 162 -2.68 16.96 18.15
N GLN A 163 -2.24 17.96 17.37
CA GLN A 163 -3.09 18.66 16.41
C GLN A 163 -3.42 17.79 15.19
N LEU A 164 -2.53 16.85 14.86
CA LEU A 164 -2.64 15.93 13.73
C LEU A 164 -2.95 14.50 14.17
N CYS A 165 -3.03 14.23 15.48
CA CYS A 165 -3.26 12.91 16.06
C CYS A 165 -4.73 12.49 15.94
N THR A 166 -5.11 12.00 14.76
CA THR A 166 -6.40 11.36 14.54
C THR A 166 -6.36 9.91 15.02
N CYS A 167 -7.47 9.42 15.58
CA CYS A 167 -7.53 8.02 16.00
C CYS A 167 -7.51 7.15 14.74
N GLY A 168 -6.59 6.20 14.66
CA GLY A 168 -6.72 5.12 13.69
C GLY A 168 -7.92 4.29 14.13
N LYS A 169 -9.08 4.51 13.49
CA LYS A 169 -10.25 3.64 13.62
C LYS A 169 -10.20 2.61 12.53
#